data_AF-A0A933ZLI4-F1
#
_entry.id   AF-A0A933ZLI4-F1
#
_cell.length_a   1.000
_cell.length_b   1.000
_cell.length_c   1.000
_cell.angle_alpha   90.00
_cell.angle_beta   90.00
_cell.angle_gamma   90.00
#
_symmetry.space_group_name_H-M   'P 1'
#
loop_
_entity.id
_entity.type
_entity.pdbx_description
1 polymer ?
#
loop_
_entity_poly.entity_id
_entity_poly.type
_entity_poly.pdbx_seq_one_letter_code
_entity_poly.pdbx_strand_id
1 'polypeptide(L)'
;PPAPDELRRQVEALTLVPDDLQEQLVNRRWVLAPQRITGWDEQRDVPAYGDVDLDTIDAFEALGLKCDHRHKLGGAPSWAQDPRRVQCKQCRSSMRYLFQLTTSGPIHVGGDGIGWLFACPRCRDATFTWQR
;
A
#
# COMPACT_ATOMS: atom_id res chain seq x y z
N PRO A 1 14.50 7.17 -28.50
CA PRO A 1 14.03 7.20 -27.09
C PRO A 1 14.81 8.29 -26.36
N PRO A 2 14.20 9.08 -25.46
CA PRO A 2 14.92 10.13 -24.75
C PRO A 2 16.07 9.53 -23.92
N ALA A 3 17.14 10.30 -23.74
CA ALA A 3 18.28 9.87 -22.94
C ALA A 3 17.86 9.74 -21.45
N PRO A 4 18.44 8.82 -20.66
CA PRO A 4 18.06 8.62 -19.26
C PRO A 4 18.09 9.89 -18.40
N ASP A 5 19.03 10.80 -18.66
CA ASP A 5 19.16 12.07 -17.95
C ASP A 5 18.06 13.07 -18.30
N GLU A 6 17.51 12.98 -19.52
CA GLU A 6 16.40 13.81 -19.98
C GLU A 6 15.08 13.38 -19.33
N LEU A 7 14.87 12.06 -19.21
CA LEU A 7 13.78 11.47 -18.43
C LEU A 7 13.86 11.85 -16.95
N ARG A 8 15.06 11.85 -16.37
CA ARG A 8 15.26 12.21 -14.95
C ARG A 8 14.90 13.66 -14.68
N ARG A 9 15.32 14.59 -15.54
CA ARG A 9 14.96 16.02 -15.46
C ARG A 9 13.46 16.24 -15.64
N GLN A 10 12.81 15.47 -16.52
CA GLN A 10 11.35 15.56 -16.71
C GLN A 10 10.58 15.08 -15.48
N VAL A 11 11.05 14.04 -14.78
CA VAL A 11 10.45 13.56 -13.52
C VAL A 11 10.71 14.54 -12.36
N GLU A 12 11.91 15.12 -12.29
CA GLU A 12 12.25 16.15 -11.30
C GLU A 12 11.40 17.42 -11.51
N ALA A 13 11.15 17.81 -12.77
CA ALA A 13 10.26 18.93 -13.10
C ALA A 13 8.79 18.66 -12.73
N LEU A 14 8.35 17.39 -12.70
CA LEU A 14 6.99 17.01 -12.28
C LEU A 14 6.83 16.91 -10.75
N THR A 15 7.93 16.87 -9.99
CA THR A 15 7.93 16.69 -8.53
C THR A 15 8.18 17.98 -7.76
N LEU A 16 8.57 19.06 -8.44
CA LEU A 16 8.76 20.39 -7.87
C LEU A 16 7.55 21.27 -8.20
N VAL A 17 6.45 21.08 -7.47
CA VAL A 17 5.42 22.13 -7.36
C VAL A 17 5.78 22.97 -6.14
N PRO A 18 6.17 24.24 -6.31
CA PRO A 18 6.40 25.16 -5.20
C PRO A 18 5.20 25.22 -4.24
N ASP A 19 5.45 25.32 -2.93
CA ASP A 19 4.40 25.27 -1.89
C ASP A 19 3.32 26.35 -2.09
N ASP A 20 3.68 27.51 -2.65
CA ASP A 20 2.77 28.62 -2.97
C ASP A 20 1.79 28.32 -4.12
N LEU A 21 2.09 27.34 -4.97
CA LEU A 21 1.19 26.84 -6.02
C LEU A 21 0.31 25.67 -5.53
N GLN A 22 0.69 24.99 -4.45
CA GLN A 22 -0.16 23.93 -3.87
C GLN A 22 -1.47 24.52 -3.33
N GLU A 23 -1.43 25.67 -2.63
CA GLU A 23 -2.61 26.34 -2.10
C GLU A 23 -3.60 26.82 -3.18
N GLN A 24 -3.09 27.23 -4.35
CA GLN A 24 -3.93 27.71 -5.45
C GLN A 24 -4.57 26.56 -6.25
N LEU A 25 -3.97 25.37 -6.25
CA LEU A 25 -4.50 24.17 -6.90
C LEU A 25 -5.59 23.45 -6.08
N VAL A 26 -5.67 23.69 -4.76
CA VAL A 26 -6.74 23.15 -3.90
C VAL A 26 -8.13 23.62 -4.36
N ASN A 27 -8.22 24.81 -4.97
CA ASN A 27 -9.50 25.43 -5.31
C ASN A 27 -10.05 25.03 -6.70
N ARG A 28 -9.29 24.33 -7.53
CA ARG A 28 -9.76 23.81 -8.81
C ARG A 28 -9.13 22.46 -9.13
N ARG A 29 -9.88 21.40 -8.84
CA ARG A 29 -9.64 20.02 -9.32
C ARG A 29 -8.40 19.41 -8.66
N TRP A 30 -8.64 18.65 -7.59
CA TRP A 30 -7.67 17.87 -6.82
C TRP A 30 -6.62 17.17 -7.69
N VAL A 31 -5.51 17.86 -7.96
CA VAL A 31 -4.27 17.27 -8.43
C VAL A 31 -3.29 17.48 -7.30
N LEU A 32 -3.35 16.61 -6.30
CA LEU A 32 -2.24 16.51 -5.35
C LEU A 32 -1.03 16.08 -6.18
N ALA A 33 0.07 16.83 -6.06
CA ALA A 33 1.34 16.41 -6.66
C ALA A 33 1.65 14.99 -6.18
N PRO A 34 2.19 14.09 -7.03
CA PRO A 34 2.53 12.74 -6.61
C PRO A 34 3.44 12.79 -5.38
N GLN A 35 2.92 12.35 -4.24
CA GLN A 35 3.69 12.30 -3.01
C GLN A 35 4.37 10.94 -2.88
N ARG A 36 5.64 10.95 -2.47
CA ARG A 36 6.34 9.73 -2.09
C ARG A 36 5.77 9.26 -0.75
N ILE A 37 5.34 8.01 -0.69
CA ILE A 37 5.01 7.37 0.58
C ILE A 37 6.33 7.10 1.31
N THR A 38 6.54 7.82 2.41
CA THR A 38 7.71 7.69 3.29
C THR A 38 7.28 7.19 4.67
N GLY A 39 8.23 6.69 5.47
CA GLY A 39 7.94 6.22 6.84
C GLY A 39 7.32 4.81 6.90
N TRP A 40 7.40 4.03 5.82
CA TRP A 40 7.13 2.60 5.89
C TRP A 40 8.33 1.89 6.53
N ASP A 41 8.05 0.81 7.25
CA ASP A 41 9.04 -0.02 7.93
C ASP A 41 8.88 -1.48 7.48
N GLU A 42 9.99 -2.23 7.42
CA GLU A 42 9.96 -3.67 7.15
C GLU A 42 9.58 -4.38 8.44
N GLN A 43 8.29 -4.62 8.61
CA GLN A 43 7.75 -5.16 9.85
C GLN A 43 7.81 -6.70 9.85
N ARG A 44 8.31 -7.28 10.96
CA ARG A 44 8.02 -8.68 11.32
C ARG A 44 6.60 -8.76 11.86
N ASP A 45 5.68 -8.72 10.92
CA ASP A 45 4.26 -8.70 11.21
C ASP A 45 3.70 -10.11 11.35
N VAL A 46 2.65 -10.25 12.16
CA VAL A 46 1.94 -11.52 12.31
C VAL A 46 0.64 -11.48 11.51
N PRO A 47 0.15 -12.64 11.03
CA PRO A 47 -1.13 -12.73 10.35
C PRO A 47 -2.26 -12.08 11.14
N ALA A 48 -3.20 -11.45 10.45
CA ALA A 48 -4.38 -10.88 11.08
C ALA A 48 -5.39 -11.98 11.44
N TYR A 49 -6.39 -11.61 12.23
CA TYR A 49 -7.53 -12.48 12.49
C TYR A 49 -8.14 -13.00 11.17
N GLY A 50 -8.41 -14.31 11.13
CA GLY A 50 -8.98 -14.98 9.95
C GLY A 50 -7.95 -15.49 8.94
N ASP A 51 -6.69 -15.02 8.99
CA ASP A 51 -5.61 -15.62 8.18
C ASP A 51 -5.12 -16.95 8.78
N VAL A 52 -5.23 -17.07 10.11
CA VAL A 52 -4.85 -18.24 10.93
C VAL A 52 -5.92 -18.50 11.99
N ASP A 53 -5.84 -19.65 12.67
CA ASP A 53 -6.73 -19.98 13.80
C ASP A 53 -6.47 -19.12 15.05
N LEU A 54 -7.44 -19.13 15.97
CA LEU A 54 -7.41 -18.34 17.21
C LEU A 54 -6.22 -18.72 18.10
N ASP A 55 -5.94 -20.01 18.25
CA ASP A 55 -4.83 -20.49 19.08
C ASP A 55 -3.48 -19.93 18.60
N THR A 56 -3.32 -19.82 17.28
CA THR A 56 -2.14 -19.22 16.66
C THR A 56 -2.05 -17.72 16.92
N ILE A 57 -3.19 -16.99 16.85
CA ILE A 57 -3.24 -15.56 17.20
C ILE A 57 -2.86 -15.36 18.68
N ASP A 58 -3.47 -16.12 19.58
CA ASP A 58 -3.21 -16.05 21.02
C ASP A 58 -1.72 -16.30 21.33
N ALA A 59 -1.08 -17.24 20.62
CA ALA A 59 0.34 -17.50 20.75
C ALA A 59 1.21 -16.31 20.32
N PHE A 60 0.84 -15.61 19.23
CA PHE A 60 1.54 -14.39 18.83
C PHE A 60 1.36 -13.26 19.85
N GLU A 61 0.14 -13.07 20.35
CA GLU A 61 -0.15 -12.03 21.35
C GLU A 61 0.59 -12.28 22.66
N ALA A 62 0.69 -13.53 23.12
CA ALA A 62 1.47 -13.93 24.30
C ALA A 62 2.97 -13.61 24.14
N LEU A 63 3.48 -13.55 22.91
CA LEU A 63 4.84 -13.13 22.59
C LEU A 63 4.98 -11.61 22.37
N GLY A 64 3.90 -10.85 22.53
CA GLY A 64 3.85 -9.41 22.28
C GLY A 64 3.89 -9.05 20.79
N LEU A 65 3.61 -10.00 19.91
CA LEU A 65 3.53 -9.80 18.47
C LEU A 65 2.07 -9.50 18.09
N LYS A 66 1.87 -8.52 17.22
CA LYS A 66 0.53 -8.09 16.78
C LYS A 66 0.54 -7.66 15.33
N CYS A 67 -0.62 -7.72 14.69
CA CYS A 67 -0.79 -7.22 13.34
C CYS A 67 -0.71 -5.67 13.31
N ASP A 68 0.14 -5.08 12.47
CA ASP A 68 0.19 -3.61 12.33
C ASP A 68 -0.84 -3.10 11.29
N HIS A 69 -1.61 -2.08 11.67
CA HIS A 69 -2.63 -1.45 10.82
C HIS A 69 -2.11 -0.21 10.07
N ARG A 70 -0.83 0.16 10.18
CA ARG A 70 -0.24 1.33 9.51
C ARG A 70 0.20 1.03 8.06
N HIS A 71 0.76 2.03 7.40
CA HIS A 71 1.48 1.84 6.14
C HIS A 71 2.68 0.91 6.36
N LYS A 72 2.82 -0.13 5.53
CA LYS A 72 3.93 -1.09 5.66
C LYS A 72 4.26 -1.79 4.36
N LEU A 73 5.53 -2.16 4.22
CA LEU A 73 6.08 -2.97 3.14
C LEU A 73 6.43 -4.36 3.67
N GLY A 74 5.87 -5.39 3.05
CA GLY A 74 6.04 -6.76 3.50
C GLY A 74 5.29 -7.06 4.80
N GLY A 75 5.63 -8.18 5.43
CA GLY A 75 4.87 -8.73 6.56
C GLY A 75 3.58 -9.42 6.12
N ALA A 76 2.58 -9.40 6.98
CA ALA A 76 1.23 -9.90 6.73
C ALA A 76 0.26 -8.72 6.60
N PRO A 77 -0.71 -8.76 5.67
CA PRO A 77 -1.72 -7.71 5.57
C PRO A 77 -2.57 -7.66 6.84
N SER A 78 -2.91 -6.46 7.32
CA SER A 78 -4.03 -6.31 8.25
C SER A 78 -5.30 -6.16 7.45
N TRP A 79 -6.38 -6.87 7.78
CA TRP A 79 -7.65 -6.78 7.06
C TRP A 79 -8.65 -5.89 7.79
N ALA A 80 -9.45 -5.14 7.03
CA ALA A 80 -10.59 -4.40 7.57
C ALA A 80 -11.82 -5.30 7.73
N GLN A 81 -11.95 -6.30 6.84
CA GLN A 81 -13.00 -7.31 6.83
C GLN A 81 -12.36 -8.72 6.75
N ASP A 82 -13.06 -9.67 6.14
CA ASP A 82 -12.51 -11.00 5.89
C ASP A 82 -11.27 -10.97 4.98
N PRO A 83 -10.26 -11.82 5.26
CA PRO A 83 -9.10 -11.99 4.41
C PRO A 83 -9.47 -12.34 2.97
N ARG A 84 -8.83 -11.68 2.00
CA ARG A 84 -9.07 -11.97 0.58
C ARG A 84 -7.83 -12.54 -0.08
N ARG A 85 -8.01 -13.71 -0.70
CA ARG A 85 -7.02 -14.27 -1.63
C ARG A 85 -7.14 -13.58 -2.99
N VAL A 86 -6.11 -12.84 -3.36
CA VAL A 86 -6.01 -12.19 -4.67
C VAL A 86 -5.36 -13.14 -5.68
N GLN A 87 -6.03 -13.35 -6.81
CA GLN A 87 -5.53 -14.17 -7.91
C GLN A 87 -5.05 -13.30 -9.08
N CYS A 88 -3.97 -13.71 -9.72
CA CYS A 88 -3.46 -13.04 -10.92
C CYS A 88 -4.43 -13.20 -12.08
N LYS A 89 -4.82 -12.11 -12.73
CA LYS A 89 -5.75 -12.14 -13.90
C LYS A 89 -5.16 -12.90 -15.10
N GLN A 90 -3.84 -12.99 -15.20
CA GLN A 90 -3.14 -13.65 -16.31
C GLN A 90 -3.05 -15.17 -16.11
N CYS A 91 -2.49 -15.62 -14.98
CA CYS A 91 -2.19 -17.04 -14.76
C CYS A 91 -3.03 -17.70 -13.65
N ARG A 92 -3.94 -16.96 -13.02
CA ARG A 92 -4.83 -17.39 -11.92
C ARG A 92 -4.12 -17.88 -10.65
N SER A 93 -2.79 -17.77 -10.57
CA SER A 93 -2.06 -18.11 -9.34
C SER A 93 -2.35 -17.10 -8.24
N SER A 94 -2.25 -17.54 -6.98
CA SER A 94 -2.26 -16.64 -5.83
C SER A 94 -1.15 -15.59 -5.98
N MET A 95 -1.50 -14.33 -5.70
CA MET A 95 -0.54 -13.24 -5.68
C MET A 95 0.04 -13.06 -4.28
N ARG A 96 1.27 -12.56 -4.21
CA ARG A 96 1.97 -12.26 -2.95
C ARG A 96 1.63 -10.84 -2.53
N TYR A 97 1.27 -10.67 -1.27
CA TYR A 97 1.14 -9.36 -0.64
C TYR A 97 2.48 -8.62 -0.65
N LEU A 98 2.48 -7.33 -0.99
CA LEU A 98 3.67 -6.49 -1.02
C LEU A 98 3.57 -5.28 -0.09
N PHE A 99 2.49 -4.51 -0.17
CA PHE A 99 2.43 -3.21 0.48
C PHE A 99 1.02 -2.90 0.96
N GLN A 100 0.90 -2.25 2.12
CA GLN A 100 -0.36 -1.77 2.69
C GLN A 100 -0.37 -0.25 2.80
N LEU A 101 -1.51 0.32 2.44
CA LEU A 101 -1.84 1.73 2.59
C LEU A 101 -3.08 1.88 3.47
N THR A 102 -2.92 2.56 4.59
CA THR A 102 -4.03 2.89 5.47
C THR A 102 -4.46 4.33 5.23
N THR A 103 -5.74 4.64 5.38
CA THR A 103 -6.18 6.03 5.32
C THR A 103 -5.49 6.84 6.43
N SER A 104 -4.71 7.85 6.04
CA SER A 104 -3.89 8.66 6.95
C SER A 104 -3.39 9.91 6.23
N GLY A 105 -3.52 11.08 6.87
CA GLY A 105 -3.12 12.36 6.28
C GLY A 105 -3.78 12.58 4.90
N PRO A 106 -3.00 12.80 3.83
CA PRO A 106 -3.54 13.02 2.48
C PRO A 106 -3.94 11.73 1.75
N ILE A 107 -3.69 10.55 2.33
CA ILE A 107 -4.00 9.27 1.71
C ILE A 107 -5.41 8.85 2.13
N HIS A 108 -6.31 8.75 1.14
CA HIS A 108 -7.67 8.28 1.32
C HIS A 108 -7.92 7.01 0.52
N VAL A 109 -8.25 5.90 1.20
CA VAL A 109 -8.53 4.62 0.56
C VAL A 109 -10.00 4.27 0.79
N GLY A 110 -10.85 4.57 -0.19
CA GLY A 110 -12.29 4.23 -0.10
C GLY A 110 -13.02 4.90 1.08
N GLY A 111 -12.50 6.01 1.61
CA GLY A 111 -12.96 6.62 2.87
C GLY A 111 -11.89 6.45 3.94
N ASP A 112 -12.20 5.69 4.99
CA ASP A 112 -11.35 5.29 6.12
C ASP A 112 -10.74 3.88 5.95
N GLY A 113 -10.79 3.34 4.73
CA GLY A 113 -10.40 1.97 4.43
C GLY A 113 -8.89 1.73 4.40
N ILE A 114 -8.56 0.48 4.07
CA ILE A 114 -7.20 -0.03 3.92
C ILE A 114 -7.06 -0.62 2.51
N GLY A 115 -5.96 -0.30 1.86
CA GLY A 115 -5.61 -0.77 0.51
C GLY A 115 -4.34 -1.59 0.52
N TRP A 116 -4.24 -2.56 -0.38
CA TRP A 116 -3.09 -3.44 -0.49
C TRP A 116 -2.66 -3.61 -1.94
N LEU A 117 -1.35 -3.70 -2.13
CA LEU A 117 -0.72 -4.06 -3.39
C LEU A 117 -0.27 -5.52 -3.33
N PHE A 118 -0.63 -6.28 -4.36
CA PHE A 118 -0.21 -7.67 -4.55
C PHE A 118 0.57 -7.80 -5.85
N ALA A 119 1.57 -8.67 -5.87
CA ALA A 119 2.32 -9.02 -7.08
C ALA A 119 2.27 -10.51 -7.37
N CYS A 120 2.10 -10.85 -8.64
CA CYS A 120 2.19 -12.21 -9.12
C CYS A 120 3.66 -12.63 -9.21
N PRO A 121 4.11 -13.66 -8.48
CA PRO A 121 5.51 -14.09 -8.54
C PRO A 121 5.89 -14.68 -9.90
N ARG A 122 4.90 -15.10 -10.72
CA ARG A 122 5.13 -15.70 -12.04
C ARG A 122 5.11 -14.67 -13.17
N CYS A 123 4.07 -13.84 -13.21
CA CYS A 123 3.84 -12.91 -14.32
C CYS A 123 4.45 -11.53 -14.08
N ARG A 124 4.89 -11.23 -12.85
CA ARG A 124 5.32 -9.88 -12.41
C ARG A 124 4.24 -8.79 -12.56
N ASP A 125 3.00 -9.21 -12.78
CA ASP A 125 1.82 -8.33 -12.77
C ASP A 125 1.48 -7.92 -11.33
N ALA A 126 0.92 -6.73 -11.16
CA ALA A 126 0.56 -6.18 -9.87
C ALA A 126 -0.92 -5.80 -9.84
N THR A 127 -1.55 -5.92 -8.67
CA THR A 127 -2.96 -5.59 -8.47
C THR A 127 -3.14 -4.85 -7.16
N PHE A 128 -3.87 -3.75 -7.22
CA PHE A 128 -4.31 -3.00 -6.05
C PHE A 128 -5.78 -3.34 -5.73
N THR A 129 -6.09 -3.51 -4.46
CA THR A 129 -7.45 -3.71 -3.95
C THR A 129 -7.59 -3.09 -2.57
N TRP A 130 -8.82 -2.91 -2.08
CA TRP A 130 -9.09 -2.26 -0.80
C TRP A 130 -10.38 -2.79 -0.15
N GLN A 131 -10.50 -2.60 1.16
CA GLN A 131 -11.69 -2.85 1.96
C GLN A 131 -11.95 -1.67 2.90
N ARG A 132 -13.20 -1.58 3.37
CA ARG A 132 -13.66 -0.62 4.37
C ARG A 132 -14.60 -1.34 5.33
#